data_AF-A0A822ZTH5-F1
#
_entry.id   AF-A0A822ZTH5-F1
#
_cell.length_a   1.000
_cell.length_b   1.000
_cell.length_c   1.000
_cell.angle_alpha   90.00
_cell.angle_beta   90.00
_cell.angle_gamma   90.00
#
_symmetry.space_group_name_H-M   'P 1'
#
loop_
_entity.id
_entity.type
_entity.pdbx_description
1 polymer ?
#
loop_
_entity_poly.entity_id
_entity_poly.type
_entity_poly.pdbx_seq_one_letter_code
_entity_poly.pdbx_strand_id
1 'polypeptide(L)' 'MPNITRFGIKGRDTAGQQINVTCEVQQLLGNNRVRTVAMSATDGLMRGMEVIDTELL' A
#
# COMPACT_ATOMS: atom_id res chain seq x y z
N MET A 1 18.67 -6.98 -4.14
CA MET A 1 18.39 -6.78 -2.70
C MET A 1 16.88 -6.67 -2.54
N PRO A 2 16.15 -7.67 -2.04
CA PRO A 2 14.71 -7.53 -1.85
C PRO A 2 14.42 -7.12 -0.40
N ASN A 3 13.91 -5.90 -0.20
CA ASN A 3 13.32 -5.48 1.06
C ASN A 3 11.86 -5.99 1.06
N ILE A 4 11.61 -7.04 1.83
CA ILE A 4 10.43 -7.94 1.77
C ILE A 4 9.15 -7.36 2.42
N THR A 5 9.09 -6.06 2.72
CA THR A 5 7.92 -5.49 3.41
C THR A 5 6.78 -5.22 2.43
N ARG A 6 5.75 -6.06 2.48
CA ARG A 6 4.54 -5.99 1.63
C ARG A 6 3.42 -5.35 2.41
N PHE A 7 2.84 -4.29 1.87
CA PHE A 7 1.71 -3.59 2.46
C PHE A 7 0.44 -3.84 1.65
N GLY A 8 -0.66 -4.07 2.33
CA GLY A 8 -2.00 -4.11 1.74
C GLY A 8 -2.73 -2.80 2.04
N ILE A 9 -3.27 -2.15 1.01
CA ILE A 9 -4.19 -1.04 1.17
C ILE A 9 -5.59 -1.59 0.96
N LYS A 10 -6.42 -1.52 2.01
CA LYS A 10 -7.84 -1.87 1.96
C LYS A 10 -8.65 -0.61 2.11
N GLY A 11 -9.51 -0.33 1.14
CA GLY A 11 -10.34 0.86 1.15
C GLY A 11 -11.64 0.66 0.38
N ARG A 12 -12.49 1.67 0.45
CA ARG A 12 -13.61 1.84 -0.48
C ARG A 12 -13.38 3.14 -1.24
N ASP A 13 -13.62 3.11 -2.55
CA ASP A 13 -13.62 4.33 -3.35
C ASP A 13 -14.89 5.16 -3.09
N THR A 14 -14.98 6.34 -3.72
CA THR A 14 -16.16 7.21 -3.66
C THR A 14 -17.43 6.56 -4.23
N ALA A 15 -17.29 5.55 -5.09
CA ALA A 15 -18.40 4.79 -5.68
C ALA A 15 -18.81 3.57 -4.83
N GLY A 16 -18.15 3.32 -3.69
CA GLY A 16 -18.40 2.20 -2.80
C GLY A 16 -17.73 0.89 -3.22
N GLN A 17 -16.91 0.88 -4.26
CA GLN A 17 -16.17 -0.29 -4.72
C GLN A 17 -14.98 -0.59 -3.79
N GLN A 18 -14.77 -1.87 -3.48
CA GLN A 18 -13.64 -2.29 -2.66
C GLN A 18 -12.33 -2.15 -3.46
N ILE A 19 -11.38 -1.44 -2.88
CA ILE A 19 -10.02 -1.33 -3.39
C ILE A 19 -9.12 -2.19 -2.51
N ASN A 20 -8.41 -3.11 -3.15
CA ASN A 20 -7.38 -3.92 -2.51
C ASN A 20 -6.11 -3.84 -3.36
N VAL A 21 -5.12 -3.08 -2.89
CA VAL A 21 -3.86 -2.87 -3.60
C VAL A 21 -2.71 -3.38 -2.75
N THR A 22 -1.92 -4.29 -3.30
CA THR A 22 -0.67 -4.73 -2.68
C THR A 22 0.47 -3.85 -3.16
N CYS A 23 1.29 -3.37 -2.23
CA CYS A 23 2.44 -2.53 -2.49
C CYS A 23 3.70 -3.13 -1.86
N GLU A 24 4.85 -2.98 -2.52
CA GLU A 24 6.15 -3.38 -1.97
C GLU A 24 7.00 -2.16 -1.65
N VAL A 25 7.67 -2.17 -0.49
CA VAL A 25 8.62 -1.10 -0.13
C VAL A 25 9.86 -1.17 -1.01
N GLN A 26 10.17 -0.06 -1.65
CA GLN A 26 11.42 0.11 -2.40
C GLN A 26 12.47 0.85 -1.60
N GLN A 27 12.04 1.84 -0.80
CA GLN A 27 12.97 2.72 -0.09
C GLN A 27 12.40 3.19 1.25
N LEU A 28 13.25 3.22 2.27
CA LEU A 28 12.97 3.95 3.51
C LEU A 28 13.31 5.42 3.30
N LEU A 29 12.30 6.30 3.47
CA LEU A 29 12.49 7.75 3.30
C LEU A 29 12.90 8.45 4.60
N GLY A 30 12.93 7.71 5.73
CA GLY A 30 13.08 8.29 7.06
C GLY A 30 11.76 8.93 7.54
N ASN A 31 11.77 9.53 8.74
CA ASN A 31 10.60 10.18 9.35
C ASN A 31 9.35 9.28 9.37
N ASN A 32 9.55 7.97 9.65
CA ASN A 32 8.49 6.96 9.66
C ASN A 32 7.71 6.86 8.32
N ARG A 33 8.37 7.20 7.20
CA ARG A 33 7.80 7.14 5.85
C ARG A 33 8.58 6.17 4.97
N VAL A 34 7.86 5.50 4.09
CA VAL A 34 8.40 4.57 3.11
C VAL A 34 7.90 4.94 1.71
N ARG A 35 8.71 4.66 0.69
CA ARG A 35 8.29 4.71 -0.71
C ARG A 35 7.97 3.30 -1.15
N THR A 36 6.74 3.09 -1.58
CA THR A 36 6.26 1.80 -2.09
C THR A 36 5.97 1.86 -3.59
N VAL A 37 5.95 0.70 -4.23
CA VAL A 37 5.47 0.51 -5.60
C VAL A 37 4.25 -0.39 -5.54
N ALA A 38 3.15 0.03 -6.17
CA ALA A 38 1.92 -0.76 -6.26
C ALA A 38 2.07 -1.87 -7.32
N MET A 39 1.58 -3.06 -6.99
CA MET A 39 1.56 -4.22 -7.89
C MET A 39 0.30 -4.30 -8.74
N SER A 40 -0.60 -3.31 -8.62
CA SER A 40 -1.88 -3.23 -9.31
C SER A 40 -2.28 -1.78 -9.52
N ALA A 41 -3.36 -1.55 -10.26
CA ALA A 41 -3.91 -0.22 -10.49
C ALA A 41 -4.17 0.51 -9.16
N THR A 42 -3.88 1.81 -9.14
CA THR A 42 -3.97 2.65 -7.94
C THR A 42 -5.13 3.65 -8.01
N ASP A 43 -6.05 3.43 -8.95
CA ASP A 43 -7.21 4.28 -9.15
C ASP A 43 -8.10 4.29 -7.90
N GLY A 44 -8.56 5.48 -7.53
CA GLY A 44 -9.41 5.67 -6.36
C GLY A 44 -8.69 5.63 -5.01
N LEU A 45 -7.38 5.43 -4.96
CA LEU A 45 -6.61 5.58 -3.73
C LEU A 45 -6.57 7.03 -3.26
N MET A 46 -6.76 7.24 -1.95
CA MET A 46 -6.78 8.56 -1.34
C MET A 46 -5.90 8.62 -0.09
N ARG A 47 -5.46 9.84 0.27
CA ARG A 47 -4.72 10.05 1.52
C ARG A 47 -5.62 9.74 2.72
N GLY A 48 -5.02 9.14 3.75
CA GLY A 48 -5.74 8.73 4.96
C GLY A 48 -6.43 7.38 4.85
N MET A 49 -6.32 6.69 3.70
CA MET A 49 -6.71 5.27 3.61
C MET A 49 -5.85 4.43 4.55
N GLU A 50 -6.48 3.43 5.15
CA GLU A 50 -5.81 2.48 6.03
C GLU A 50 -4.87 1.59 5.23
N VAL A 51 -3.65 1.48 5.73
CA VAL A 51 -2.62 0.61 5.17
C VAL A 51 -2.27 -0.41 6.24
N ILE A 52 -2.47 -1.68 5.91
CA ILE A 52 -2.11 -2.79 6.79
C ILE A 52 -0.77 -3.35 6.32
N ASP A 53 0.14 -3.56 7.27
CA ASP A 53 1.32 -4.38 7.00
C ASP A 53 0.84 -5.81 6.82
N THR A 54 1.02 -6.35 5.62
CA THR A 54 0.72 -7.75 5.34
C THR A 54 2.03 -8.50 5.50
N GLU A 55 2.41 -8.74 6.76
CA GLU A 55 3.47 -9.68 7.09
C GLU A 55 3.11 -11.01 6.41
N LEU A 56 3.89 -11.41 5.41
CA LEU A 56 3.88 -12.79 4.98
C LEU A 56 4.58 -13.60 6.09
N LEU A 57 3.83 -14.51 6.72
CA LEU A 57 4.40 -15.70 7.38
C LEU A 57 5.24 -16.51 6.39
#